data_AF-A0A2D7Z7J9-F1
#
_entry.id   AF-A0A2D7Z7J9-F1
#
_cell.length_a   1.000
_cell.length_b   1.000
_cell.length_c   1.000
_cell.angle_alpha   90.00
_cell.angle_beta   90.00
_cell.angle_gamma   90.00
#
_symmetry.space_group_name_H-M   'P 1'
#
loop_
_entity.id
_entity.type
_entity.pdbx_description
1 polymer ?
#
loop_
_entity_poly.entity_id
_entity_poly.type
_entity_poly.pdbx_seq_one_letter_code
_entity_poly.pdbx_strand_id
1 'polypeptide(L)'
;MTEMEADAPVPGDEVAHLQERLIQETERLTKLFDAYEEQHKELLDTRAEIEVLEREIIEKEIEREGVESLLRDKDDRYRDLETDLAKSNKRLEYYDIELPKMEEKYTREKERLGRVFELAEELDDDLRLAVAEMKARDDWYIDHMQLFEDLNKAIKQRYDMVEAAVETERKSQHRRRAFDDQIASLVEMRAAEMTIDQAEQTLVDSTPAVEETDDAMDESADTEVPESVNSDDVSEVINDESESEPESSKESSDGEGVAEDVSPSVEEQTYSESVLSRVMTSYSIPDSDKDEFLSFAQDYDHDNNGYLKSSELEDAAKAWSTKSE
;
A
#
# COMPACT_ATOMS: atom_id res chain seq x y z
N MET A 1 -87.48 -0.39 133.21
CA MET A 1 -87.00 -1.60 133.90
C MET A 1 -87.44 -2.78 133.07
N THR A 2 -86.52 -3.37 132.30
CA THR A 2 -86.01 -4.71 132.59
C THR A 2 -84.60 -4.74 131.99
N GLU A 3 -83.61 -4.73 132.88
CA GLU A 3 -82.24 -5.12 132.56
C GLU A 3 -82.24 -6.61 132.23
N MET A 4 -81.43 -7.01 131.25
CA MET A 4 -80.82 -8.33 131.09
C MET A 4 -79.95 -8.22 129.83
N GLU A 5 -78.75 -8.75 129.71
CA GLU A 5 -77.76 -9.35 130.60
C GLU A 5 -76.59 -9.60 129.63
N ALA A 6 -75.36 -9.40 130.08
CA ALA A 6 -74.19 -9.53 129.22
C ALA A 6 -74.06 -10.96 128.67
N ASP A 7 -73.69 -11.09 127.39
CA ASP A 7 -73.02 -12.30 126.91
C ASP A 7 -71.69 -11.89 126.27
N ALA A 8 -70.60 -12.29 126.94
CA ALA A 8 -69.26 -12.11 126.42
C ALA A 8 -69.08 -13.06 125.23
N PRO A 9 -68.49 -12.62 124.10
CA PRO A 9 -68.39 -13.47 122.93
C PRO A 9 -67.58 -14.72 123.28
N VAL A 10 -68.18 -15.89 123.05
CA VAL A 10 -67.50 -17.17 123.18
C VAL A 10 -66.34 -17.17 122.19
N PRO A 11 -65.08 -17.38 122.62
CA PRO A 11 -63.90 -17.25 121.74
C PRO A 11 -63.90 -18.23 120.55
N GLY A 12 -64.81 -19.22 120.52
CA GLY A 12 -65.02 -20.10 119.37
C GLY A 12 -65.78 -19.47 118.20
N ASP A 13 -66.73 -18.56 118.45
CA ASP A 13 -67.56 -17.95 117.41
C ASP A 13 -66.82 -16.87 116.62
N GLU A 14 -65.94 -16.11 117.29
CA GLU A 14 -65.03 -15.17 116.64
C GLU A 14 -64.02 -15.90 115.73
N VAL A 15 -63.52 -17.04 116.19
CA VAL A 15 -62.61 -17.89 115.39
C VAL A 15 -63.33 -18.47 114.18
N ALA A 16 -64.59 -18.91 114.31
CA ALA A 16 -65.40 -19.42 113.20
C ALA A 16 -65.68 -18.33 112.15
N HIS A 17 -66.04 -17.12 112.58
CA HIS A 17 -66.27 -16.00 111.68
C HIS A 17 -64.98 -15.56 110.96
N LEU A 18 -63.83 -15.56 111.64
CA LEU A 18 -62.52 -15.30 111.02
C LEU A 18 -62.15 -16.39 110.00
N GLN A 19 -62.48 -17.65 110.27
CA GLN A 19 -62.28 -18.76 109.34
C GLN A 19 -63.15 -18.61 108.08
N GLU A 20 -64.43 -18.27 108.24
CA GLU A 20 -65.32 -18.06 107.11
C GLU A 20 -64.89 -16.86 106.24
N ARG A 21 -64.41 -15.79 106.87
CA ARG A 21 -63.83 -14.65 106.15
C ARG A 21 -62.54 -15.02 105.42
N LEU A 22 -61.69 -15.85 106.04
CA LEU A 22 -60.49 -16.38 105.39
C LEU A 22 -60.86 -17.20 104.16
N ILE A 23 -61.90 -18.05 104.24
CA ILE A 23 -62.39 -18.84 103.10
C ILE A 23 -62.89 -17.92 101.98
N GLN A 24 -63.72 -16.93 102.29
CA GLN A 24 -64.22 -15.98 101.29
C GLN A 24 -63.10 -15.18 100.60
N GLU A 25 -62.09 -14.74 101.35
CA GLU A 25 -60.91 -14.06 100.77
C GLU A 25 -60.07 -15.03 99.93
N THR A 26 -59.92 -16.30 100.34
CA THR A 26 -59.23 -17.29 99.51
C THR A 26 -59.97 -17.56 98.21
N GLU A 27 -61.30 -17.70 98.23
CA GLU A 27 -62.11 -17.90 97.02
C GLU A 27 -62.08 -16.68 96.09
N ARG A 28 -62.10 -15.47 96.66
CA ARG A 28 -61.95 -14.23 95.90
C ARG A 28 -60.57 -14.14 95.26
N LEU A 29 -59.53 -14.51 96.00
CA LEU A 29 -58.16 -14.52 95.52
C LEU A 29 -57.98 -15.55 94.40
N THR A 30 -58.54 -16.75 94.53
CA THR A 30 -58.51 -17.77 93.47
C THR A 30 -59.16 -17.25 92.18
N LYS A 31 -60.36 -16.64 92.27
CA LYS A 31 -61.03 -16.05 91.09
C LYS A 31 -60.20 -14.94 90.45
N LEU A 32 -59.52 -14.12 91.26
CA LEU A 32 -58.62 -13.08 90.76
C LEU A 32 -57.40 -13.69 90.06
N PHE A 33 -56.84 -14.77 90.60
CA PHE A 33 -55.74 -15.50 89.97
C PHE A 33 -56.16 -16.14 88.66
N ASP A 34 -57.32 -16.80 88.60
CA ASP A 34 -57.85 -17.40 87.36
C ASP A 34 -58.03 -16.32 86.27
N ALA A 35 -58.60 -15.17 86.63
CA ALA A 35 -58.76 -14.04 85.72
C ALA A 35 -57.40 -13.44 85.29
N TYR A 36 -56.41 -13.40 86.19
CA TYR A 36 -55.06 -12.95 85.87
C TYR A 36 -54.33 -13.93 84.93
N GLU A 37 -54.49 -15.24 85.13
CA GLU A 37 -53.94 -16.26 84.24
C GLU A 37 -54.55 -16.20 82.84
N GLU A 38 -55.87 -15.95 82.74
CA GLU A 38 -56.56 -15.76 81.45
C GLU A 38 -56.04 -14.49 80.74
N GLN A 39 -55.97 -13.35 81.45
CA GLN A 39 -55.37 -12.13 80.90
C GLN A 39 -53.91 -12.32 80.50
N HIS A 40 -53.14 -13.10 81.25
CA HIS A 40 -51.75 -13.35 80.90
C HIS A 40 -51.64 -14.16 79.60
N LYS A 41 -52.52 -15.14 79.37
CA LYS A 41 -52.57 -15.90 78.11
C LYS A 41 -52.94 -15.00 76.94
N GLU A 42 -53.98 -14.17 77.08
CA GLU A 42 -54.37 -13.21 76.04
C GLU A 42 -53.24 -12.23 75.70
N LEU A 43 -52.49 -11.76 76.71
CA LEU A 43 -51.32 -10.91 76.51
C LEU A 43 -50.19 -11.64 75.76
N LEU A 44 -50.01 -12.93 75.99
CA LEU A 44 -49.02 -13.73 75.26
C LEU A 44 -49.45 -13.95 73.81
N ASP A 45 -50.73 -14.26 73.57
CA ASP A 45 -51.27 -14.49 72.23
C ASP A 45 -51.21 -13.21 71.38
N THR A 46 -51.65 -12.07 71.94
CA THR A 46 -51.55 -10.77 71.27
C THR A 46 -50.11 -10.34 71.03
N ARG A 47 -49.20 -10.63 71.96
CA ARG A 47 -47.77 -10.41 71.74
C ARG A 47 -47.23 -11.26 70.60
N ALA A 48 -47.60 -12.54 70.52
CA ALA A 48 -47.19 -13.40 69.42
C ALA A 48 -47.76 -12.92 68.08
N GLU A 49 -48.99 -12.42 68.07
CA GLU A 49 -49.61 -11.80 66.88
C GLU A 49 -48.84 -10.54 66.46
N ILE A 50 -48.49 -9.66 67.39
CA ILE A 50 -47.66 -8.47 67.13
C ILE A 50 -46.31 -8.88 66.54
N GLU A 51 -45.63 -9.89 67.09
CA GLU A 51 -44.33 -10.36 66.59
C GLU A 51 -44.42 -10.98 65.18
N VAL A 52 -45.58 -11.54 64.79
CA VAL A 52 -45.82 -11.99 63.41
C VAL A 52 -46.06 -10.79 62.49
N LEU A 53 -46.91 -9.84 62.89
CA LEU A 53 -47.21 -8.64 62.10
C LEU A 53 -45.98 -7.76 61.90
N GLU A 54 -45.12 -7.60 62.89
CA GLU A 54 -43.86 -6.86 62.78
C GLU A 54 -42.93 -7.49 61.73
N ARG A 55 -42.85 -8.83 61.69
CA ARG A 55 -42.08 -9.54 60.66
C ARG A 55 -42.68 -9.35 59.27
N GLU A 56 -44.00 -9.44 59.14
CA GLU A 56 -44.68 -9.22 57.87
C GLU A 56 -44.51 -7.77 57.36
N ILE A 57 -44.54 -6.79 58.25
CA ILE A 57 -44.28 -5.38 57.91
C ILE A 57 -42.85 -5.20 57.40
N ILE A 58 -41.86 -5.82 58.04
CA ILE A 58 -40.46 -5.76 57.59
C ILE A 58 -40.30 -6.41 56.21
N GLU A 59 -40.90 -7.58 55.99
CA GLU A 59 -40.85 -8.26 54.69
C GLU A 59 -41.47 -7.40 53.57
N LYS A 60 -42.65 -6.83 53.82
CA LYS A 60 -43.31 -5.90 52.89
C LYS A 60 -42.49 -4.64 52.65
N GLU A 61 -41.80 -4.15 53.66
CA GLU A 61 -40.91 -3.00 53.54
C GLU A 61 -39.71 -3.30 52.62
N ILE A 62 -39.10 -4.48 52.78
CA ILE A 62 -38.00 -4.94 51.92
C ILE A 62 -38.47 -5.13 50.48
N GLU A 63 -39.64 -5.74 50.27
CA GLU A 63 -40.22 -5.89 48.93
C GLU A 63 -40.50 -4.54 48.28
N ARG A 64 -41.07 -3.61 49.04
CA ARG A 64 -41.34 -2.24 48.59
C ARG A 64 -40.04 -1.53 48.20
N GLU A 65 -39.01 -1.58 49.06
CA GLU A 65 -37.70 -1.00 48.77
C GLU A 65 -37.05 -1.63 47.52
N GLY A 66 -37.14 -2.96 47.37
CA GLY A 66 -36.63 -3.66 46.20
C GLY A 66 -37.30 -3.22 44.89
N VAL A 67 -38.62 -3.04 44.91
CA VAL A 67 -39.37 -2.52 43.75
C VAL A 67 -39.05 -1.05 43.49
N GLU A 68 -38.92 -0.22 44.53
CA GLU A 68 -38.53 1.18 44.40
C GLU A 68 -37.12 1.32 43.80
N SER A 69 -36.16 0.47 44.21
CA SER A 69 -34.82 0.42 43.62
C SER A 69 -34.87 0.06 42.13
N LEU A 70 -35.62 -0.99 41.77
CA LEU A 70 -35.75 -1.41 40.38
C LEU A 70 -36.42 -0.34 39.51
N LEU A 71 -37.38 0.41 40.06
CA LEU A 71 -38.03 1.51 39.36
C LEU A 71 -37.05 2.65 39.11
N ARG A 72 -36.22 3.02 40.11
CA ARG A 72 -35.17 4.04 39.94
C ARG A 72 -34.17 3.64 38.86
N ASP A 73 -33.69 2.39 38.89
CA ASP A 73 -32.76 1.88 37.88
C ASP A 73 -33.36 1.93 36.46
N LYS A 74 -34.66 1.64 36.33
CA LYS A 74 -35.36 1.77 35.06
C LYS A 74 -35.47 3.21 34.63
N ASP A 75 -35.85 4.12 35.52
CA ASP A 75 -35.98 5.55 35.21
C ASP A 75 -34.63 6.15 34.77
N ASP A 76 -33.53 5.76 35.43
CA ASP A 76 -32.19 6.21 35.04
C ASP A 76 -31.81 5.68 33.65
N ARG A 77 -32.03 4.39 33.39
CA ARG A 77 -31.84 3.81 32.04
C ARG A 77 -32.73 4.48 30.97
N TYR A 78 -33.98 4.80 31.30
CA TYR A 78 -34.87 5.51 30.38
C TYR A 78 -34.33 6.89 30.05
N ARG A 79 -33.87 7.65 31.05
CA ARG A 79 -33.24 8.96 30.81
C ARG A 79 -31.99 8.85 29.96
N ASP A 80 -31.12 7.88 30.22
CA ASP A 80 -29.91 7.68 29.42
C ASP A 80 -30.27 7.43 27.94
N LEU A 81 -31.21 6.52 27.68
CA LEU A 81 -31.71 6.25 26.33
C LEU A 81 -32.36 7.47 25.68
N GLU A 82 -33.11 8.28 26.44
CA GLU A 82 -33.68 9.53 25.93
C GLU A 82 -32.61 10.55 25.56
N THR A 83 -31.54 10.65 26.36
CA THR A 83 -30.41 11.53 26.02
C THR A 83 -29.67 11.05 24.78
N ASP A 84 -29.49 9.75 24.62
CA ASP A 84 -28.81 9.17 23.46
C ASP A 84 -29.67 9.26 22.20
N LEU A 85 -30.99 9.10 22.33
CA LEU A 85 -31.94 9.38 21.26
C LEU A 85 -31.88 10.87 20.85
N ALA A 86 -31.83 11.79 21.81
CA ALA A 86 -31.70 13.21 21.51
C ALA A 86 -30.35 13.55 20.83
N LYS A 87 -29.25 12.94 21.27
CA LYS A 87 -27.92 13.10 20.64
C LYS A 87 -27.89 12.51 19.23
N SER A 88 -28.46 11.32 19.03
CA SER A 88 -28.52 10.69 17.71
C SER A 88 -29.43 11.45 16.74
N ASN A 89 -30.59 11.95 17.19
CA ASN A 89 -31.44 12.81 16.37
C ASN A 89 -30.72 14.08 15.91
N LYS A 90 -29.95 14.74 16.78
CA LYS A 90 -29.12 15.90 16.37
C LYS A 90 -28.04 15.52 15.35
N ARG A 91 -27.43 14.33 15.51
CA ARG A 91 -26.48 13.81 14.52
C ARG A 91 -27.16 13.52 13.18
N LEU A 92 -28.37 12.96 13.20
CA LEU A 92 -29.19 12.76 11.99
C LEU A 92 -29.51 14.09 11.32
N GLU A 93 -29.93 15.12 12.06
CA GLU A 93 -30.17 16.46 11.52
C GLU A 93 -28.91 17.05 10.86
N TYR A 94 -27.74 16.84 11.46
CA TYR A 94 -26.46 17.25 10.87
C TYR A 94 -26.18 16.49 9.56
N TYR A 95 -26.30 15.16 9.56
CA TYR A 95 -26.07 14.34 8.39
C TYR A 95 -27.09 14.61 7.28
N ASP A 96 -28.35 14.90 7.61
CA ASP A 96 -29.39 15.29 6.65
C ASP A 96 -29.03 16.56 5.89
N ILE A 97 -28.27 17.47 6.51
CA ILE A 97 -27.79 18.71 5.87
C ILE A 97 -26.48 18.47 5.10
N GLU A 98 -25.61 17.58 5.59
CA GLU A 98 -24.31 17.33 4.95
C GLU A 98 -24.41 16.42 3.73
N LEU A 99 -25.28 15.41 3.77
CA LEU A 99 -25.51 14.47 2.67
C LEU A 99 -25.75 15.16 1.31
N PRO A 100 -26.67 16.14 1.17
CA PRO A 100 -26.87 16.82 -0.11
C PRO A 100 -25.65 17.64 -0.55
N LYS A 101 -24.84 18.17 0.37
CA LYS A 101 -23.60 18.87 0.02
C LYS A 101 -22.54 17.91 -0.51
N MET A 102 -22.46 16.71 0.06
CA MET A 102 -21.56 15.66 -0.41
C MET A 102 -22.02 15.07 -1.74
N GLU A 103 -23.32 14.88 -1.93
CA GLU A 103 -23.91 14.50 -3.22
C GLU A 103 -23.60 15.55 -4.30
N GLU A 104 -23.72 16.85 -3.99
CA GLU A 104 -23.36 17.91 -4.94
C GLU A 104 -21.86 17.93 -5.27
N LYS A 105 -20.98 17.73 -4.28
CA LYS A 105 -19.54 17.59 -4.54
C LYS A 105 -19.26 16.38 -5.42
N TYR A 106 -19.93 15.26 -5.15
CA TYR A 106 -19.79 14.03 -5.92
C TYR A 106 -20.27 14.21 -7.37
N THR A 107 -21.40 14.89 -7.61
CA THR A 107 -21.86 15.17 -8.97
C THR A 107 -20.93 16.12 -9.71
N ARG A 108 -20.41 17.17 -9.04
CA ARG A 108 -19.40 18.06 -9.62
C ARG A 108 -18.11 17.33 -9.99
N GLU A 109 -17.63 16.43 -9.14
CA GLU A 109 -16.42 15.65 -9.43
C GLU A 109 -16.68 14.62 -10.53
N LYS A 110 -17.86 14.00 -10.56
CA LYS A 110 -18.29 13.13 -11.65
C LYS A 110 -18.33 13.88 -12.99
N GLU A 111 -18.84 15.12 -13.02
CA GLU A 111 -18.83 15.97 -14.21
C GLU A 111 -17.42 16.42 -14.60
N ARG A 112 -16.56 16.71 -13.62
CA ARG A 112 -15.14 17.03 -13.88
C ARG A 112 -14.42 15.84 -14.49
N LEU A 113 -14.58 14.66 -13.91
CA LEU A 113 -13.98 13.43 -14.39
C LEU A 113 -14.50 13.06 -15.78
N GLY A 114 -15.80 13.21 -16.03
CA GLY A 114 -16.39 13.06 -17.36
C GLY A 114 -15.71 13.95 -18.41
N ARG A 115 -15.49 15.23 -18.10
CA ARG A 115 -14.76 16.15 -19.00
C ARG A 115 -13.30 15.78 -19.21
N VAL A 116 -12.61 15.26 -18.19
CA VAL A 116 -11.23 14.79 -18.33
C VAL A 116 -11.18 13.56 -19.23
N PHE A 117 -12.15 12.65 -19.12
CA PHE A 117 -12.26 11.50 -20.03
C PHE A 117 -12.58 11.92 -21.47
N GLU A 118 -13.51 12.86 -21.67
CA GLU A 118 -13.78 13.44 -23.00
C GLU A 118 -12.51 14.05 -23.61
N LEU A 119 -11.77 14.86 -22.86
CA LEU A 119 -10.51 15.44 -23.32
C LEU A 119 -9.43 14.37 -23.59
N ALA A 120 -9.39 13.30 -22.79
CA ALA A 120 -8.45 12.21 -23.01
C ALA A 120 -8.81 11.41 -24.28
N GLU A 121 -10.10 11.22 -24.57
CA GLU A 121 -10.56 10.59 -25.81
C GLU A 121 -10.22 11.46 -27.03
N GLU A 122 -10.43 12.78 -26.95
CA GLU A 122 -10.01 13.73 -27.99
C GLU A 122 -8.48 13.68 -28.23
N LEU A 123 -7.68 13.62 -27.17
CA LEU A 123 -6.22 13.51 -27.27
C LEU A 123 -5.77 12.16 -27.84
N ASP A 124 -6.46 11.07 -27.54
CA ASP A 124 -6.15 9.74 -28.11
C ASP A 124 -6.49 9.68 -29.60
N ASP A 125 -7.61 10.26 -30.01
CA ASP A 125 -7.99 10.39 -31.41
C ASP A 125 -6.97 11.25 -32.19
N ASP A 126 -6.54 12.39 -31.63
CA ASP A 126 -5.50 13.23 -32.21
C ASP A 126 -4.15 12.51 -32.33
N LEU A 127 -3.75 11.76 -31.29
CA LEU A 127 -2.53 10.97 -31.30
C LEU A 127 -2.60 9.88 -32.38
N ARG A 128 -3.74 9.19 -32.49
CA ARG A 128 -3.97 8.16 -33.50
C ARG A 128 -3.86 8.73 -34.91
N LEU A 129 -4.42 9.91 -35.14
CA LEU A 129 -4.30 10.62 -36.41
C LEU A 129 -2.85 11.03 -36.69
N ALA A 130 -2.15 11.60 -35.71
CA ALA A 130 -0.74 11.99 -35.84
C ALA A 130 0.16 10.79 -36.17
N VAL A 131 -0.03 9.64 -35.50
CA VAL A 131 0.71 8.40 -35.78
C VAL A 131 0.41 7.89 -37.19
N ALA A 132 -0.86 7.93 -37.61
CA ALA A 132 -1.24 7.54 -38.97
C ALA A 132 -0.59 8.45 -40.03
N GLU A 133 -0.53 9.76 -39.80
CA GLU A 133 0.15 10.69 -40.69
C GLU A 133 1.66 10.47 -40.72
N MET A 134 2.31 10.26 -39.57
CA MET A 134 3.75 9.98 -39.51
C MET A 134 4.08 8.71 -40.28
N LYS A 135 3.29 7.64 -40.08
CA LYS A 135 3.45 6.41 -40.84
C LYS A 135 3.26 6.64 -42.34
N ALA A 136 2.26 7.42 -42.75
CA ALA A 136 2.07 7.74 -44.17
C ALA A 136 3.25 8.53 -44.76
N ARG A 137 3.91 9.40 -43.98
CA ARG A 137 5.14 10.09 -44.37
C ARG A 137 6.30 9.11 -44.47
N ASP A 138 6.47 8.22 -43.49
CA ASP A 138 7.53 7.20 -43.48
C ASP A 138 7.39 6.23 -44.65
N ASP A 139 6.17 5.73 -44.91
CA ASP A 139 5.86 4.87 -46.05
C ASP A 139 6.23 5.59 -47.36
N TRP A 140 5.88 6.88 -47.50
CA TRP A 140 6.29 7.69 -48.64
C TRP A 140 7.82 7.81 -48.74
N TYR A 141 8.53 8.09 -47.64
CA TYR A 141 10.00 8.17 -47.66
C TYR A 141 10.63 6.84 -48.10
N ILE A 142 10.16 5.70 -47.61
CA ILE A 142 10.66 4.37 -47.98
C ILE A 142 10.47 4.14 -49.49
N ASP A 143 9.28 4.38 -50.01
CA ASP A 143 8.97 4.23 -51.43
C ASP A 143 9.89 5.11 -52.31
N HIS A 144 10.21 6.33 -51.86
CA HIS A 144 11.08 7.25 -52.59
C HIS A 144 12.56 6.89 -52.47
N MET A 145 13.00 6.41 -51.31
CA MET A 145 14.37 5.94 -51.11
C MET A 145 14.66 4.67 -51.92
N GLN A 146 13.67 3.81 -52.10
CA GLN A 146 13.79 2.63 -52.96
C GLN A 146 14.13 3.00 -54.41
N LEU A 147 13.60 4.09 -54.94
CA LEU A 147 13.95 4.58 -56.29
C LEU A 147 15.44 4.94 -56.41
N PHE A 148 16.02 5.54 -55.36
CA PHE A 148 17.45 5.87 -55.34
C PHE A 148 18.32 4.63 -55.20
N GLU A 149 17.90 3.65 -54.42
CA GLU A 149 18.59 2.35 -54.35
C GLU A 149 18.56 1.64 -55.70
N ASP A 150 17.41 1.63 -56.36
CA ASP A 150 17.25 1.00 -57.67
C ASP A 150 18.03 1.74 -58.75
N LEU A 151 18.08 3.08 -58.71
CA LEU A 151 18.95 3.88 -59.56
C LEU A 151 20.43 3.56 -59.30
N ASN A 152 20.85 3.46 -58.03
CA ASN A 152 22.22 3.11 -57.67
C ASN A 152 22.59 1.70 -58.19
N LYS A 153 21.68 0.72 -58.08
CA LYS A 153 21.85 -0.61 -58.67
C LYS A 153 21.98 -0.52 -60.19
N ALA A 154 21.15 0.26 -60.88
CA ALA A 154 21.23 0.43 -62.33
C ALA A 154 22.52 1.14 -62.77
N ILE A 155 23.00 2.12 -62.00
CA ILE A 155 24.27 2.80 -62.23
C ILE A 155 25.44 1.81 -62.08
N LYS A 156 25.45 0.99 -61.03
CA LYS A 156 26.45 -0.07 -60.85
C LYS A 156 26.43 -1.07 -62.01
N GLN A 157 25.27 -1.59 -62.38
CA GLN A 157 25.11 -2.47 -63.54
C GLN A 157 25.66 -1.83 -64.82
N ARG A 158 25.44 -0.52 -65.03
CA ARG A 158 26.01 0.20 -66.17
C ARG A 158 27.53 0.29 -66.09
N TYR A 159 28.11 0.57 -64.92
CA TYR A 159 29.56 0.59 -64.75
C TYR A 159 30.18 -0.79 -65.04
N ASP A 160 29.58 -1.86 -64.53
CA ASP A 160 30.04 -3.24 -64.77
C ASP A 160 30.01 -3.58 -66.27
N MET A 161 28.96 -3.17 -66.98
CA MET A 161 28.87 -3.33 -68.43
C MET A 161 29.92 -2.51 -69.19
N VAL A 162 30.18 -1.27 -68.74
CA VAL A 162 31.21 -0.41 -69.35
C VAL A 162 32.60 -0.97 -69.08
N GLU A 163 32.89 -1.46 -67.88
CA GLU A 163 34.15 -2.11 -67.54
C GLU A 163 34.35 -3.38 -68.37
N ALA A 164 33.32 -4.23 -68.47
CA ALA A 164 33.35 -5.39 -69.35
C ALA A 164 33.59 -4.99 -70.81
N ALA A 165 32.94 -3.94 -71.31
CA ALA A 165 33.17 -3.43 -72.67
C ALA A 165 34.60 -2.89 -72.86
N VAL A 166 35.10 -2.08 -71.92
CA VAL A 166 36.48 -1.54 -71.94
C VAL A 166 37.51 -2.65 -71.85
N GLU A 167 37.27 -3.69 -71.05
CA GLU A 167 38.12 -4.86 -71.02
C GLU A 167 38.09 -5.62 -72.35
N THR A 168 36.91 -5.81 -72.95
CA THR A 168 36.83 -6.45 -74.27
C THR A 168 37.53 -5.62 -75.34
N GLU A 169 37.48 -4.28 -75.24
CA GLU A 169 38.17 -3.37 -76.13
C GLU A 169 39.68 -3.33 -75.86
N ARG A 170 40.12 -3.39 -74.61
CA ARG A 170 41.54 -3.54 -74.28
C ARG A 170 42.07 -4.88 -74.80
N LYS A 171 41.30 -5.96 -74.62
CA LYS A 171 41.59 -7.29 -75.17
C LYS A 171 41.56 -7.26 -76.71
N SER A 172 40.64 -6.51 -77.34
CA SER A 172 40.58 -6.33 -78.81
C SER A 172 41.79 -5.54 -79.33
N GLN A 173 42.20 -4.47 -78.64
CA GLN A 173 43.34 -3.64 -78.97
C GLN A 173 44.67 -4.35 -78.75
N HIS A 174 44.83 -5.10 -77.66
CA HIS A 174 46.00 -5.95 -77.47
C HIS A 174 46.09 -7.01 -78.56
N ARG A 175 44.96 -7.65 -78.94
CA ARG A 175 44.93 -8.53 -80.10
C ARG A 175 45.30 -7.78 -81.39
N ARG A 176 44.79 -6.56 -81.60
CA ARG A 176 45.10 -5.74 -82.77
C ARG A 176 46.57 -5.35 -82.87
N ARG A 177 47.20 -4.92 -81.77
CA ARG A 177 48.64 -4.63 -81.72
C ARG A 177 49.46 -5.88 -82.01
N ALA A 178 49.10 -7.02 -81.41
CA ALA A 178 49.76 -8.28 -81.74
C ALA A 178 49.62 -8.65 -83.23
N PHE A 179 48.47 -8.38 -83.86
CA PHE A 179 48.31 -8.56 -85.31
C PHE A 179 49.14 -7.55 -86.12
N ASP A 180 49.19 -6.27 -85.73
CA ASP A 180 49.99 -5.25 -86.41
C ASP A 180 51.50 -5.57 -86.32
N ASP A 181 51.97 -6.05 -85.16
CA ASP A 181 53.36 -6.49 -84.96
C ASP A 181 53.69 -7.73 -85.81
N GLN A 182 52.75 -8.67 -85.93
CA GLN A 182 52.89 -9.80 -86.86
C GLN A 182 52.96 -9.34 -88.32
N ILE A 183 52.16 -8.36 -88.72
CA ILE A 183 52.21 -7.78 -90.08
C ILE A 183 53.53 -7.05 -90.30
N ALA A 184 53.98 -6.25 -89.33
CA ALA A 184 55.25 -5.54 -89.40
C ALA A 184 56.42 -6.51 -89.53
N SER A 185 56.45 -7.56 -88.71
CA SER A 185 57.45 -8.64 -88.79
C SER A 185 57.40 -9.33 -90.16
N LEU A 186 56.22 -9.65 -90.70
CA LEU A 186 56.11 -10.24 -92.04
C LEU A 186 56.57 -9.29 -93.16
N VAL A 187 56.31 -7.98 -93.03
CA VAL A 187 56.78 -6.96 -93.97
C VAL A 187 58.30 -6.78 -93.86
N GLU A 188 58.85 -6.80 -92.65
CA GLU A 188 60.29 -6.75 -92.41
C GLU A 188 61.00 -7.99 -92.94
N MET A 189 60.44 -9.19 -92.71
CA MET A 189 60.93 -10.44 -93.31
C MET A 189 60.90 -10.35 -94.84
N ARG A 190 59.82 -9.83 -95.44
CA ARG A 190 59.72 -9.63 -96.89
C ARG A 190 60.69 -8.56 -97.42
N ALA A 191 60.95 -7.50 -96.65
CA ALA A 191 61.93 -6.48 -97.00
C ALA A 191 63.36 -7.04 -96.89
N ALA A 192 63.63 -7.84 -95.86
CA ALA A 192 64.87 -8.58 -95.70
C ALA A 192 65.09 -9.53 -96.88
N GLU A 193 64.07 -10.28 -97.30
CA GLU A 193 64.11 -11.10 -98.53
C GLU A 193 64.45 -10.25 -99.76
N MET A 194 63.87 -9.06 -99.96
CA MET A 194 64.24 -8.18 -101.08
C MET A 194 65.68 -7.63 -100.99
N THR A 195 66.20 -7.39 -99.79
CA THR A 195 67.60 -6.97 -99.60
C THR A 195 68.58 -8.14 -99.75
N ILE A 196 68.18 -9.35 -99.39
CA ILE A 196 68.90 -10.59 -99.64
C ILE A 196 68.92 -10.85 -101.15
N ASP A 197 67.81 -10.67 -101.85
CA ASP A 197 67.74 -10.78 -103.32
C ASP A 197 68.62 -9.72 -104.03
N GLN A 198 68.85 -8.55 -103.43
CA GLN A 198 69.83 -7.56 -103.93
C GLN A 198 71.29 -7.88 -103.57
N ALA A 199 71.55 -8.58 -102.48
CA ALA A 199 72.90 -8.91 -101.99
C ALA A 199 73.39 -10.28 -102.49
N GLU A 200 72.52 -11.20 -102.92
CA GLU A 200 72.88 -12.52 -103.45
C GLU A 200 73.29 -12.53 -104.94
N GLN A 201 73.41 -11.36 -105.56
CA GLN A 201 73.87 -11.21 -106.95
C GLN A 201 75.37 -10.84 -107.10
N THR A 202 76.24 -11.10 -106.10
CA THR A 202 77.72 -11.06 -106.27
C THR A 202 78.49 -12.03 -105.35
N LEU A 203 78.72 -13.26 -105.83
CA LEU A 203 79.95 -14.09 -105.76
C LEU A 203 80.84 -14.15 -104.48
N VAL A 204 80.90 -15.38 -103.88
CA VAL A 204 82.05 -16.22 -103.36
C VAL A 204 83.05 -15.65 -102.32
N ASP A 205 83.59 -16.36 -101.32
CA ASP A 205 83.85 -17.79 -101.03
C ASP A 205 84.27 -18.00 -99.54
N SER A 206 84.06 -19.23 -99.01
CA SER A 206 84.85 -20.00 -98.00
C SER A 206 84.97 -19.67 -96.49
N THR A 207 84.25 -20.47 -95.66
CA THR A 207 84.55 -21.34 -94.46
C THR A 207 85.91 -21.28 -93.69
N PRO A 208 86.10 -21.85 -92.45
CA PRO A 208 85.22 -22.28 -91.30
C PRO A 208 85.77 -21.98 -89.84
N ALA A 209 85.08 -22.50 -88.80
CA ALA A 209 85.46 -22.80 -87.38
C ALA A 209 85.48 -21.68 -86.30
N VAL A 210 85.33 -21.86 -84.97
CA VAL A 210 84.59 -22.67 -83.93
C VAL A 210 84.94 -21.98 -82.57
N GLU A 211 84.11 -22.19 -81.53
CA GLU A 211 84.27 -21.91 -80.06
C GLU A 211 83.78 -20.55 -79.56
N GLU A 212 83.18 -20.39 -78.37
CA GLU A 212 82.40 -21.19 -77.39
C GLU A 212 81.97 -20.16 -76.29
N THR A 213 81.16 -20.62 -75.33
CA THR A 213 80.89 -20.07 -73.98
C THR A 213 79.64 -19.23 -73.74
N ASP A 214 78.76 -19.84 -72.93
CA ASP A 214 78.05 -19.33 -71.75
C ASP A 214 76.98 -18.23 -71.96
N ASP A 215 75.82 -18.24 -71.31
CA ASP A 215 75.39 -18.90 -70.09
C ASP A 215 73.85 -19.01 -70.09
N ALA A 216 73.35 -19.89 -69.23
CA ALA A 216 71.96 -20.28 -69.04
C ALA A 216 71.14 -19.29 -68.19
N MET A 217 69.93 -19.73 -67.83
CA MET A 217 68.96 -19.21 -66.83
C MET A 217 67.90 -18.27 -67.43
N ASP A 218 66.63 -18.68 -67.61
CA ASP A 218 65.71 -19.35 -66.67
C ASP A 218 65.73 -18.73 -65.28
N GLU A 219 64.77 -17.86 -64.99
CA GLU A 219 64.13 -17.93 -63.68
C GLU A 219 62.78 -17.22 -63.64
N SER A 220 61.82 -17.98 -63.12
CA SER A 220 60.56 -17.53 -62.55
C SER A 220 60.79 -16.92 -61.18
N ALA A 221 60.02 -15.90 -60.79
CA ALA A 221 59.71 -15.53 -59.40
C ALA A 221 58.67 -14.41 -59.48
N ASP A 222 57.39 -14.61 -59.19
CA ASP A 222 56.80 -14.92 -57.89
C ASP A 222 57.50 -14.23 -56.72
N THR A 223 56.88 -13.16 -56.24
CA THR A 223 57.01 -12.67 -54.87
C THR A 223 55.65 -12.11 -54.46
N GLU A 224 54.82 -12.98 -53.87
CA GLU A 224 54.01 -12.57 -52.73
C GLU A 224 54.95 -12.00 -51.65
N VAL A 225 54.55 -10.94 -50.94
CA VAL A 225 54.45 -10.96 -49.48
C VAL A 225 53.55 -9.80 -49.02
N PRO A 226 52.76 -10.03 -47.96
CA PRO A 226 51.67 -9.19 -47.50
C PRO A 226 52.15 -8.18 -46.46
N GLU A 227 51.36 -7.14 -46.23
CA GLU A 227 51.47 -6.35 -45.01
C GLU A 227 50.17 -6.47 -44.22
N SER A 228 50.18 -7.37 -43.26
CA SER A 228 49.29 -7.38 -42.11
C SER A 228 49.89 -6.48 -41.04
N VAL A 229 49.12 -5.50 -40.54
CA VAL A 229 49.16 -5.15 -39.11
C VAL A 229 47.77 -4.68 -38.66
N ASN A 230 47.25 -5.45 -37.72
CA ASN A 230 46.14 -5.16 -36.80
C ASN A 230 46.27 -3.80 -36.13
N SER A 231 45.14 -3.22 -35.75
CA SER A 231 44.84 -2.87 -34.35
C SER A 231 43.40 -2.35 -34.25
N ASP A 232 42.58 -3.13 -33.53
CA ASP A 232 41.57 -2.73 -32.55
C ASP A 232 40.40 -1.84 -33.03
N ASP A 233 39.19 -2.39 -33.13
CA ASP A 233 38.26 -2.53 -32.00
C ASP A 233 38.21 -1.26 -31.14
N VAL A 234 37.25 -0.40 -31.45
CA VAL A 234 36.67 0.48 -30.43
C VAL A 234 35.15 0.36 -30.55
N SER A 235 34.68 -0.71 -29.92
CA SER A 235 33.36 -0.77 -29.31
C SER A 235 33.33 0.22 -28.14
N GLU A 236 32.76 1.41 -28.32
CA GLU A 236 32.46 2.37 -27.24
C GLU A 236 30.93 2.55 -27.25
N VAL A 237 30.18 1.71 -26.54
CA VAL A 237 29.78 1.92 -25.13
C VAL A 237 29.44 3.40 -24.87
N ILE A 238 28.20 3.77 -25.17
CA ILE A 238 27.54 4.88 -24.48
C ILE A 238 26.51 4.22 -23.57
N ASN A 239 26.96 3.93 -22.35
CA ASN A 239 26.12 3.72 -21.17
C ASN A 239 26.54 4.79 -20.17
N ASP A 240 25.62 5.70 -19.84
CA ASP A 240 25.37 6.32 -18.53
C ASP A 240 24.54 7.58 -18.76
N GLU A 241 23.27 7.54 -18.40
CA GLU A 241 22.76 7.80 -17.04
C GLU A 241 22.39 9.28 -16.89
N SER A 242 21.08 9.54 -16.91
CA SER A 242 20.50 10.51 -15.99
C SER A 242 19.01 10.19 -15.82
N GLU A 243 18.75 9.43 -14.74
CA GLU A 243 17.65 9.58 -13.79
C GLU A 243 16.21 9.35 -14.30
N SER A 244 15.77 8.10 -14.15
CA SER A 244 14.38 7.73 -13.93
C SER A 244 14.12 7.64 -12.42
N GLU A 245 13.28 8.53 -11.88
CA GLU A 245 12.68 8.35 -10.56
C GLU A 245 11.56 7.28 -10.62
N PRO A 246 11.47 6.36 -9.65
CA PRO A 246 10.36 5.42 -9.56
C PRO A 246 9.22 6.00 -8.71
N GLU A 247 8.19 6.55 -9.35
CA GLU A 247 6.88 6.75 -8.72
C GLU A 247 6.14 5.41 -8.66
N SER A 248 6.25 4.78 -7.49
CA SER A 248 5.57 3.55 -7.11
C SER A 248 4.07 3.79 -6.92
N SER A 249 3.31 3.61 -7.99
CA SER A 249 1.88 3.31 -7.89
C SER A 249 1.68 1.83 -7.55
N LYS A 250 1.13 1.56 -6.37
CA LYS A 250 0.44 0.30 -6.07
C LYS A 250 -0.66 0.53 -5.04
N GLU A 251 -1.88 0.58 -5.55
CA GLU A 251 -3.06 0.09 -4.85
C GLU A 251 -2.85 -1.38 -4.47
N SER A 252 -3.34 -1.77 -3.29
CA SER A 252 -3.78 -3.13 -3.03
C SER A 252 -4.93 -3.07 -2.04
N SER A 253 -6.09 -3.52 -2.53
CA SER A 253 -7.27 -3.82 -1.74
C SER A 253 -7.19 -5.23 -1.13
N ASP A 254 -8.01 -5.40 -0.08
CA ASP A 254 -8.59 -6.63 0.47
C ASP A 254 -7.77 -7.62 1.30
N GLY A 255 -8.34 -7.94 2.49
CA GLY A 255 -7.98 -9.08 3.32
C GLY A 255 -8.59 -9.05 4.73
N GLU A 256 -9.81 -9.59 4.87
CA GLU A 256 -10.59 -9.82 6.11
C GLU A 256 -9.85 -10.52 7.27
N GLY A 257 -10.27 -10.26 8.53
CA GLY A 257 -10.06 -11.19 9.65
C GLY A 257 -10.14 -10.66 11.09
N VAL A 258 -11.37 -10.54 11.65
CA VAL A 258 -11.84 -10.87 13.02
C VAL A 258 -10.95 -10.56 14.26
N ALA A 259 -11.42 -9.69 15.16
CA ALA A 259 -11.76 -10.00 16.58
C ALA A 259 -11.92 -8.74 17.47
N GLU A 260 -13.16 -8.48 17.87
CA GLU A 260 -13.65 -8.20 19.25
C GLU A 260 -12.63 -7.75 20.32
N ASP A 261 -12.65 -6.47 20.69
CA ASP A 261 -12.81 -5.92 22.07
C ASP A 261 -12.57 -4.40 22.04
N VAL A 262 -13.62 -3.58 22.19
CA VAL A 262 -13.48 -2.11 22.30
C VAL A 262 -14.09 -1.67 23.62
N SER A 263 -13.23 -1.64 24.64
CA SER A 263 -13.37 -0.78 25.82
C SER A 263 -13.16 0.70 25.42
N PRO A 264 -13.71 1.66 26.19
CA PRO A 264 -14.11 2.94 25.65
C PRO A 264 -12.97 3.97 25.52
N SER A 265 -12.89 4.57 24.33
CA SER A 265 -12.70 6.01 24.08
C SER A 265 -11.62 6.74 24.88
N VAL A 266 -10.38 6.63 24.40
CA VAL A 266 -9.46 7.77 24.35
C VAL A 266 -9.23 8.03 22.87
N GLU A 267 -9.33 9.28 22.41
CA GLU A 267 -9.05 9.64 21.02
C GLU A 267 -7.58 9.28 20.73
N GLU A 268 -7.35 8.12 20.10
CA GLU A 268 -6.02 7.66 19.73
C GLU A 268 -5.50 8.56 18.62
N GLN A 269 -4.63 9.50 18.98
CA GLN A 269 -3.86 10.27 18.00
C GLN A 269 -3.07 9.31 17.11
N THR A 270 -3.13 9.58 15.81
CA THR A 270 -2.50 8.77 14.77
C THR A 270 -1.08 9.25 14.51
N TYR A 271 -0.19 8.35 14.08
CA TYR A 271 1.21 8.68 13.79
C TYR A 271 1.80 7.68 12.81
N SER A 272 2.86 8.07 12.08
CA SER A 272 3.62 7.12 11.27
C SER A 272 4.65 6.36 12.11
N GLU A 273 4.47 5.05 12.25
CA GLU A 273 5.34 4.15 13.02
C GLU A 273 6.81 4.22 12.59
N SER A 274 7.08 4.44 11.29
CA SER A 274 8.43 4.57 10.74
C SER A 274 9.15 5.83 11.23
N VAL A 275 8.43 6.94 11.36
CA VAL A 275 8.97 8.22 11.86
C VAL A 275 9.14 8.14 13.38
N LEU A 276 8.17 7.57 14.09
CA LEU A 276 8.24 7.37 15.53
C LEU A 276 9.47 6.53 15.92
N SER A 277 9.67 5.38 15.26
CA SER A 277 10.84 4.51 15.49
C SER A 277 12.16 5.23 15.24
N ARG A 278 12.23 6.04 14.18
CA ARG A 278 13.42 6.84 13.84
C ARG A 278 13.73 7.88 14.91
N VAL A 279 12.70 8.60 15.39
CA VAL A 279 12.83 9.61 16.44
C VAL A 279 13.24 8.97 17.77
N MET A 280 12.57 7.90 18.20
CA MET A 280 12.92 7.17 19.43
C MET A 280 14.36 6.66 19.41
N THR A 281 14.82 6.11 18.28
CA THR A 281 16.21 5.68 18.11
C THR A 281 17.19 6.86 18.19
N SER A 282 16.84 8.00 17.59
CA SER A 282 17.72 9.19 17.58
C SER A 282 17.88 9.85 18.95
N TYR A 283 16.83 9.82 19.79
CA TYR A 283 16.84 10.37 21.16
C TYR A 283 17.06 9.30 22.23
N SER A 284 17.41 8.07 21.86
CA SER A 284 17.65 6.94 22.77
C SER A 284 16.51 6.67 23.75
N ILE A 285 15.26 6.83 23.30
CA ILE A 285 14.06 6.52 24.08
C ILE A 285 13.82 5.01 23.96
N PRO A 286 13.77 4.26 25.08
CA PRO A 286 13.54 2.82 25.03
C PRO A 286 12.11 2.49 24.60
N ASP A 287 11.93 1.35 23.91
CA ASP A 287 10.62 0.88 23.44
C ASP A 287 9.62 0.65 24.60
N SER A 288 10.11 0.45 25.84
CA SER A 288 9.28 0.34 27.04
C SER A 288 8.51 1.62 27.35
N ASP A 289 9.07 2.77 26.98
CA ASP A 289 8.54 4.08 27.32
C ASP A 289 7.76 4.65 26.12
N LYS A 290 7.49 3.83 25.09
CA LYS A 290 6.77 4.22 23.88
C LYS A 290 5.39 4.82 24.21
N ASP A 291 4.62 4.15 25.06
CA ASP A 291 3.27 4.59 25.41
C ASP A 291 3.28 5.85 26.28
N GLU A 292 4.27 5.98 27.17
CA GLU A 292 4.47 7.18 27.99
C GLU A 292 4.93 8.38 27.15
N PHE A 293 5.82 8.13 26.18
CA PHE A 293 6.28 9.12 25.22
C PHE A 293 5.14 9.59 24.30
N LEU A 294 4.31 8.67 23.80
CA LEU A 294 3.15 9.02 22.97
C LEU A 294 2.13 9.85 23.74
N SER A 295 1.88 9.52 25.01
CA SER A 295 1.03 10.32 25.90
C SER A 295 1.58 11.72 26.13
N PHE A 296 2.91 11.86 26.19
CA PHE A 296 3.57 13.17 26.31
C PHE A 296 3.58 13.95 24.99
N ALA A 297 3.71 13.25 23.86
CA ALA A 297 3.69 13.85 22.54
C ALA A 297 2.32 14.44 22.18
N GLN A 298 1.24 14.05 22.86
CA GLN A 298 -0.11 14.56 22.56
C GLN A 298 -0.23 16.07 22.70
N ASP A 299 0.52 16.66 23.63
CA ASP A 299 0.56 18.11 23.87
C ASP A 299 1.34 18.89 22.79
N TYR A 300 1.99 18.17 21.86
CA TYR A 300 2.83 18.71 20.79
C TYR A 300 2.15 18.66 19.41
N ASP A 301 0.89 18.22 19.31
CA ASP A 301 0.07 18.40 18.10
C ASP A 301 -0.30 19.89 17.96
N HIS A 302 0.44 20.61 17.13
CA HIS A 302 0.31 22.06 17.00
C HIS A 302 -0.90 22.45 16.16
N ASP A 303 -1.31 21.61 15.21
CA ASP A 303 -2.47 21.86 14.35
C ASP A 303 -3.76 21.17 14.82
N ASN A 304 -3.73 20.46 15.96
CA ASN A 304 -4.84 19.74 16.56
C ASN A 304 -5.59 18.87 15.55
N ASN A 305 -4.84 18.26 14.62
CA ASN A 305 -5.40 17.46 13.54
C ASN A 305 -5.52 15.97 13.95
N GLY A 306 -5.05 15.59 15.14
CA GLY A 306 -5.05 14.23 15.64
C GLY A 306 -3.99 13.33 15.00
N TYR A 307 -2.99 13.90 14.31
CA TYR A 307 -1.88 13.22 13.66
C TYR A 307 -0.54 13.88 14.00
N LEU A 308 0.35 13.15 14.67
CA LEU A 308 1.68 13.64 15.04
C LEU A 308 2.65 13.55 13.85
N LYS A 309 3.11 14.71 13.36
CA LYS A 309 4.12 14.80 12.27
C LYS A 309 5.54 14.65 12.79
N SER A 310 6.49 14.43 11.86
CA SER A 310 7.93 14.27 12.18
C SER A 310 8.49 15.42 13.03
N SER A 311 8.14 16.67 12.72
CA SER A 311 8.62 17.82 13.47
C SER A 311 8.08 17.85 14.91
N GLU A 312 6.83 17.45 15.11
CA GLU A 312 6.16 17.46 16.41
C GLU A 312 6.69 16.33 17.30
N LEU A 313 6.92 15.14 16.72
CA LEU A 313 7.59 14.03 17.41
C LEU A 313 9.03 14.38 17.79
N GLU A 314 9.77 15.09 16.93
CA GLU A 314 11.13 15.55 17.24
C GLU A 314 11.16 16.58 18.37
N ASP A 315 10.22 17.52 18.39
CA ASP A 315 10.13 18.54 19.44
C ASP A 315 9.67 17.94 20.77
N ALA A 316 8.72 17.00 20.74
CA ALA A 316 8.35 16.18 21.89
C ALA A 316 9.55 15.36 22.41
N ALA A 317 10.33 14.73 21.54
CA ALA A 317 11.49 13.93 21.94
C ALA A 317 12.62 14.77 22.57
N LYS A 318 12.88 15.98 22.05
CA LYS A 318 13.79 16.93 22.70
C LYS A 318 13.33 17.25 24.12
N ALA A 319 12.05 17.60 24.28
CA ALA A 319 11.50 17.93 25.59
C ALA A 319 11.50 16.73 26.55
N TRP A 320 11.21 15.52 26.04
CA TRP A 320 11.27 14.27 26.80
C TRP A 320 12.68 13.96 27.32
N SER A 321 13.70 14.16 26.48
CA SER A 321 15.10 13.97 26.88
C SER A 321 15.52 14.93 28.00
N THR A 322 15.06 16.20 27.96
CA THR A 322 15.34 17.18 29.02
C THR A 322 14.59 16.93 30.32
N LYS A 323 13.48 16.19 30.28
CA LYS A 323 12.72 15.76 31.46
C LYS A 323 13.35 14.54 32.15
N SER A 324 14.08 13.74 31.38
CA SER A 324 14.71 12.49 31.84
C SER A 324 16.12 12.69 32.40
N GLU A 325 16.66 13.91 32.35
CA GLU A 325 17.97 14.33 32.89
C GLU A 325 17.83 14.98 34.28
#